data_AF-A0A0C9TSE6-F1
#
_entry.id   AF-A0A0C9TSE6-F1
#
_cell.length_a   1.000
_cell.length_b   1.000
_cell.length_c   1.000
_cell.angle_alpha   90.00
_cell.angle_beta   90.00
_cell.angle_gamma   90.00
#
_symmetry.space_group_name_H-M   'P 1'
#
loop_
_entity.id
_entity.type
_entity.pdbx_description
1 polymer ?
#
loop_
_entity_poly.entity_id
_entity_poly.type
_entity_poly.pdbx_seq_one_letter_code
_entity_poly.pdbx_strand_id
1 'polypeptide(L)'
;ARWTPGEVTALIDYLHDHHAEHSEAGNFKDTTYNAAAAALRPLYNNIGAIKTGKMVGSKWAALKATYNVIESYRSQSGVHWGNDCGANIQGEDAAALWTQYLEQKGSTAMKPFRNNGWGYYEKIHEIFPS
;
A
#
# COMPACT_ATOMS: atom_id res chain seq x y z
N ALA A 1 6.09 10.78 9.76
CA ALA A 1 7.46 10.55 9.24
C ALA A 1 7.44 10.72 7.72
N ARG A 2 8.41 11.44 7.14
CA ARG A 2 8.56 11.46 5.67
C ARG A 2 9.14 10.12 5.23
N TRP A 3 8.48 9.46 4.29
CA TRP A 3 8.91 8.19 3.68
C TRP A 3 9.27 8.44 2.23
N THR A 4 10.47 8.06 1.82
CA THR A 4 10.87 8.06 0.40
C THR A 4 10.34 6.81 -0.30
N PRO A 5 10.19 6.80 -1.64
CA PRO A 5 9.84 5.59 -2.38
C PRO A 5 10.79 4.43 -2.10
N GLY A 6 12.10 4.71 -2.00
CA GLY A 6 13.11 3.69 -1.66
C GLY A 6 12.92 3.08 -0.28
N GLU A 7 12.62 3.88 0.75
CA GLU A 7 12.32 3.37 2.10
C GLU A 7 11.02 2.54 2.13
N VAL A 8 10.01 2.92 1.34
CA VAL A 8 8.75 2.15 1.27
C VAL A 8 8.97 0.82 0.56
N THR A 9 9.71 0.82 -0.54
CA THR A 9 10.05 -0.40 -1.28
C THR A 9 10.83 -1.36 -0.38
N ALA A 10 11.91 -0.89 0.26
CA ALA A 10 12.72 -1.70 1.15
C ALA A 10 11.94 -2.21 2.37
N LEU A 11 10.95 -1.45 2.88
CA LEU A 11 10.09 -1.94 3.95
C LEU A 11 9.23 -3.12 3.46
N ILE A 12 8.60 -2.98 2.29
CA ILE A 12 7.72 -4.02 1.76
C ILE A 12 8.53 -5.27 1.41
N ASP A 13 9.70 -5.11 0.79
CA ASP A 13 10.62 -6.20 0.50
C ASP A 13 11.01 -6.93 1.79
N TYR A 14 11.40 -6.18 2.83
CA TYR A 14 11.73 -6.78 4.12
C TYR A 14 10.56 -7.58 4.71
N LEU A 15 9.36 -7.01 4.74
CA LEU A 15 8.18 -7.69 5.29
C LEU A 15 7.74 -8.88 4.44
N HIS A 16 7.95 -8.82 3.12
CA HIS A 16 7.70 -9.90 2.20
C HIS A 16 8.67 -11.06 2.43
N ASP A 17 9.96 -10.80 2.58
CA ASP A 17 10.96 -11.85 2.89
C ASP A 17 10.69 -12.52 4.25
N HIS A 18 10.05 -11.81 5.18
CA HIS A 18 9.72 -12.30 6.53
C HIS A 18 8.23 -12.63 6.70
N HIS A 19 7.46 -12.76 5.61
CA HIS A 19 6.00 -12.90 5.69
C HIS A 19 5.56 -14.16 6.45
N ALA A 20 6.36 -15.23 6.44
CA ALA A 20 6.12 -16.44 7.23
C ALA A 20 6.07 -16.18 8.77
N GLU A 21 6.60 -15.04 9.23
CA GLU A 21 6.57 -14.63 10.64
C GLU A 21 5.35 -13.79 11.02
N HIS A 22 4.45 -13.50 10.06
CA HIS A 22 3.28 -12.68 10.32
C HIS A 22 2.36 -13.32 11.37
N SER A 23 1.79 -12.48 12.22
CA SER A 23 0.71 -12.86 13.13
C SER A 23 -0.64 -12.77 12.42
N GLU A 24 -1.70 -13.04 13.16
CA GLU A 24 -3.08 -12.87 12.72
C GLU A 24 -3.32 -11.52 12.00
N ALA A 25 -4.16 -11.58 10.94
CA ALA A 25 -4.53 -10.44 10.09
C ALA A 25 -3.33 -9.71 9.41
N GLY A 26 -2.26 -10.44 9.09
CA GLY A 26 -1.09 -9.90 8.39
C GLY A 26 -0.41 -8.76 9.14
N ASN A 27 -0.41 -8.81 10.47
CA ASN A 27 0.40 -7.93 11.31
C ASN A 27 1.72 -8.63 11.64
N PHE A 28 2.70 -7.85 12.10
CA PHE A 28 3.97 -8.39 12.59
C PHE A 28 4.19 -7.98 14.04
N LYS A 29 5.04 -8.74 14.73
CA LYS A 29 5.46 -8.42 16.10
C LYS A 29 6.36 -7.19 16.11
N ASP A 30 6.42 -6.49 17.24
CA ASP A 30 7.31 -5.35 17.43
C ASP A 30 8.78 -5.68 17.14
N THR A 31 9.20 -6.94 17.39
CA THR A 31 10.54 -7.44 17.06
C THR A 31 10.82 -7.34 15.56
N THR A 32 9.88 -7.78 14.72
CA THR A 32 10.02 -7.71 13.26
C THR A 32 9.99 -6.27 12.76
N TYR A 33 9.14 -5.40 13.32
CA TYR A 33 9.14 -3.98 12.95
C TYR A 33 10.42 -3.26 13.36
N ASN A 34 11.00 -3.58 14.52
CA ASN A 34 12.29 -3.03 14.95
C ASN A 34 13.44 -3.53 14.06
N ALA A 35 13.41 -4.79 13.65
CA ALA A 35 14.39 -5.35 12.73
C ALA A 35 14.29 -4.71 11.33
N ALA A 36 13.07 -4.52 10.81
CA ALA A 36 12.83 -3.77 9.58
C ALA A 36 13.35 -2.33 9.68
N ALA A 37 13.10 -1.64 10.81
CA ALA A 37 13.63 -0.29 11.03
C ALA A 37 15.16 -0.24 11.02
N ALA A 38 15.83 -1.26 11.55
CA ALA A 38 17.29 -1.39 11.48
C ALA A 38 17.77 -1.63 10.03
N ALA A 39 17.07 -2.48 9.27
CA ALA A 39 17.37 -2.75 7.86
C ALA A 39 17.20 -1.52 6.96
N LEU A 40 16.29 -0.60 7.30
CA LEU A 40 16.09 0.67 6.58
C LEU A 40 17.16 1.72 6.87
N ARG A 41 17.97 1.56 7.92
CA ARG A 41 18.94 2.57 8.39
C ARG A 41 19.96 3.01 7.33
N PRO A 42 20.50 2.13 6.45
CA PRO A 42 21.38 2.54 5.36
C PRO A 42 20.73 3.48 4.33
N LEU A 43 19.39 3.54 4.25
CA LEU A 43 18.66 4.43 3.33
C LEU A 43 18.44 5.84 3.90
N TYR A 44 18.88 6.08 5.13
CA TYR A 44 18.75 7.40 5.75
C TYR A 44 19.61 8.43 5.03
N ASN A 45 18.97 9.45 4.46
CA ASN A 45 19.61 10.48 3.63
C ASN A 45 19.82 11.82 4.36
N ASN A 46 19.90 11.81 5.70
CA ASN A 46 19.99 13.02 6.54
C ASN A 46 18.77 13.96 6.46
N ILE A 47 17.66 13.53 5.85
CA ILE A 47 16.42 14.32 5.77
C ILE A 47 15.32 13.65 6.60
N GLY A 48 14.77 14.40 7.55
CA GLY A 48 13.74 13.92 8.45
C GLY A 48 14.28 12.98 9.53
N ALA A 49 13.41 12.09 10.03
CA ALA A 49 13.73 11.19 11.13
C ALA A 49 14.15 9.80 10.64
N ILE A 50 15.15 9.23 11.32
CA ILE A 50 15.49 7.80 11.25
C ILE A 50 14.24 7.02 11.65
N LYS A 51 13.91 5.98 10.88
CA LYS A 51 12.71 5.18 11.11
C LYS A 51 12.88 4.32 12.36
N THR A 52 11.83 4.28 13.19
CA THR A 52 11.72 3.39 14.35
C THR A 52 10.72 2.28 14.06
N GLY A 53 10.73 1.19 14.85
CA GLY A 53 9.75 0.11 14.69
C GLY A 53 8.30 0.61 14.79
N LYS A 54 8.00 1.56 15.67
CA LYS A 54 6.67 2.18 15.75
C LYS A 54 6.28 2.91 14.46
N MET A 55 7.24 3.62 13.84
CA MET A 55 7.01 4.31 12.56
C MET A 55 6.81 3.30 11.42
N VAL A 56 7.55 2.19 11.43
CA VAL A 56 7.36 1.07 10.49
C VAL A 56 5.97 0.47 10.63
N GLY A 57 5.54 0.09 11.85
CA GLY A 57 4.21 -0.48 12.07
C GLY A 57 3.08 0.47 11.66
N SER A 58 3.23 1.76 11.94
CA SER A 58 2.26 2.77 11.48
C SER A 58 2.22 2.89 9.95
N LYS A 59 3.37 2.77 9.28
CA LYS A 59 3.45 2.78 7.82
C LYS A 59 2.84 1.53 7.21
N TRP A 60 3.09 0.37 7.79
CA TRP A 60 2.48 -0.89 7.38
C TRP A 60 0.95 -0.85 7.47
N ALA A 61 0.40 -0.34 8.58
CA ALA A 61 -1.04 -0.14 8.72
C ALA A 61 -1.63 0.75 7.61
N ALA A 62 -0.93 1.83 7.24
CA ALA A 62 -1.35 2.69 6.13
C ALA A 62 -1.28 1.98 4.76
N LEU A 63 -0.26 1.15 4.52
CA LEU A 63 -0.14 0.35 3.30
C LEU A 63 -1.28 -0.66 3.17
N LYS A 64 -1.63 -1.36 4.27
CA LYS A 64 -2.80 -2.26 4.29
C LYS A 64 -4.11 -1.52 4.06
N ALA A 65 -4.27 -0.32 4.61
CA ALA A 65 -5.45 0.50 4.35
C ALA A 65 -5.57 0.85 2.85
N THR A 66 -4.46 1.18 2.18
CA THR A 66 -4.43 1.38 0.72
C THR A 66 -4.79 0.11 -0.04
N TYR A 67 -4.22 -1.04 0.33
CA TYR A 67 -4.54 -2.33 -0.26
C TYR A 67 -6.05 -2.64 -0.15
N ASN A 68 -6.65 -2.47 1.03
CA ASN A 68 -8.09 -2.72 1.23
C ASN A 68 -8.99 -1.79 0.42
N VAL A 69 -8.55 -0.55 0.18
CA VAL A 69 -9.26 0.39 -0.71
C VAL A 69 -9.25 -0.13 -2.15
N ILE A 70 -8.13 -0.69 -2.61
CA ILE A 70 -8.00 -1.29 -3.93
C ILE A 70 -8.85 -2.57 -4.04
N GLU A 71 -8.81 -3.45 -3.04
CA GLU A 71 -9.64 -4.66 -3.01
C GLU A 71 -11.14 -4.34 -3.03
N SER A 72 -11.56 -3.36 -2.23
CA SER A 72 -12.93 -2.85 -2.24
C SER A 72 -13.33 -2.38 -3.64
N TYR A 73 -12.47 -1.59 -4.30
CA TYR A 73 -12.72 -1.20 -5.69
C TYR A 73 -12.85 -2.42 -6.61
N ARG A 74 -11.89 -3.35 -6.56
CA ARG A 74 -11.85 -4.56 -7.40
C ARG A 74 -13.03 -5.51 -7.21
N SER A 75 -13.67 -5.47 -6.04
CA SER A 75 -14.88 -6.26 -5.77
C SER A 75 -16.13 -5.75 -6.51
N GLN A 76 -16.08 -4.56 -7.10
CA GLN A 76 -17.19 -4.03 -7.89
C GLN A 76 -17.31 -4.73 -9.24
N SER A 77 -18.54 -4.92 -9.70
CA SER A 77 -18.78 -5.49 -11.03
C SER A 77 -18.39 -4.51 -12.14
N GLY A 78 -17.76 -5.02 -13.20
CA GLY A 78 -17.47 -4.26 -14.41
C GLY A 78 -16.31 -3.27 -14.31
N VAL A 79 -15.53 -3.28 -13.22
CA VAL A 79 -14.33 -2.44 -13.10
C VAL A 79 -13.07 -3.18 -13.57
N HIS A 80 -12.06 -2.42 -13.97
CA HIS A 80 -10.74 -2.93 -14.30
C HIS A 80 -9.73 -2.50 -13.24
N TRP A 81 -8.76 -3.37 -12.94
CA TRP A 81 -7.57 -3.00 -12.19
C TRP A 81 -6.34 -3.62 -12.83
N GLY A 82 -5.30 -2.80 -13.03
CA GLY A 82 -3.96 -3.25 -13.39
C GLY A 82 -2.91 -2.71 -12.42
N ASN A 83 -1.90 -3.52 -12.10
CA ASN A 83 -0.85 -3.15 -11.15
C ASN A 83 0.02 -1.98 -11.61
N ASP A 84 0.06 -1.71 -12.92
CA ASP A 84 0.79 -0.59 -13.53
C ASP A 84 -0.10 0.61 -13.87
N CYS A 85 -1.35 0.37 -14.29
CA CYS A 85 -2.26 1.40 -14.82
C CYS A 85 -3.42 1.76 -13.87
N GLY A 86 -3.58 1.06 -12.76
CA GLY A 86 -4.65 1.29 -11.78
C GLY A 86 -6.01 0.96 -12.38
N ALA A 87 -6.99 1.84 -12.18
CA ALA A 87 -8.33 1.68 -12.76
C ALA A 87 -8.36 1.87 -14.29
N ASN A 88 -7.32 2.48 -14.88
CA ASN A 88 -7.17 2.74 -16.31
C ASN A 88 -8.44 3.32 -16.96
N ILE A 89 -8.99 4.38 -16.37
CA ILE A 89 -10.21 5.05 -16.81
C ILE A 89 -9.95 5.80 -18.13
N GLN A 90 -10.60 5.34 -19.20
CA GLN A 90 -10.47 5.86 -20.56
C GLN A 90 -11.84 6.26 -21.14
N GLY A 91 -11.91 7.40 -21.82
CA GLY A 91 -13.14 7.93 -22.41
C GLY A 91 -14.03 8.70 -21.42
N GLU A 92 -15.02 9.41 -21.94
CA GLU A 92 -15.91 10.28 -21.17
C GLU A 92 -16.87 9.50 -20.28
N ASP A 93 -17.48 8.43 -20.80
CA ASP A 93 -18.43 7.60 -20.04
C ASP A 93 -17.78 6.97 -18.81
N ALA A 94 -16.58 6.40 -18.96
CA ALA A 94 -15.83 5.83 -17.83
C ALA A 94 -15.39 6.91 -16.83
N ALA A 95 -15.09 8.12 -17.30
CA ALA A 95 -14.74 9.25 -16.42
C ALA A 95 -15.95 9.74 -15.61
N ALA A 96 -17.15 9.73 -16.18
CA ALA A 96 -18.39 10.04 -15.48
C ALA A 96 -18.68 9.00 -14.39
N LEU A 97 -18.60 7.70 -14.71
CA LEU A 97 -18.75 6.61 -13.74
C LEU A 97 -17.70 6.67 -12.63
N TRP A 98 -16.44 6.98 -12.96
CA TRP A 98 -15.38 7.18 -11.97
C TRP A 98 -15.69 8.34 -11.03
N THR A 99 -16.19 9.46 -11.55
CA THR A 99 -16.56 10.62 -10.73
C THR A 99 -17.69 10.28 -9.77
N GLN A 100 -18.74 9.61 -10.26
CA GLN A 100 -19.84 9.11 -9.43
C GLN A 100 -19.36 8.12 -8.37
N TYR A 101 -18.43 7.22 -8.72
CA TYR A 101 -17.81 6.32 -7.77
C TYR A 101 -17.10 7.09 -6.65
N LEU A 102 -16.32 8.13 -6.98
CA LEU A 102 -15.58 8.94 -5.99
C LEU A 102 -16.46 9.78 -5.06
N GLU A 103 -17.74 9.97 -5.37
CA GLU A 103 -18.72 10.63 -4.49
C GLU A 103 -19.23 9.70 -3.38
N GLN A 104 -19.07 8.38 -3.55
CA GLN A 104 -19.46 7.39 -2.55
C GLN A 104 -18.57 7.51 -1.29
N LYS A 105 -19.16 7.20 -0.13
CA LYS A 105 -18.42 7.29 1.14
C LYS A 105 -17.27 6.27 1.15
N GLY A 106 -16.04 6.76 1.29
CA GLY A 106 -14.84 5.92 1.42
C GLY A 106 -14.10 5.63 0.12
N SER A 107 -14.65 5.98 -1.05
CA SER A 107 -14.02 5.76 -2.35
C SER A 107 -13.00 6.84 -2.72
N THR A 108 -12.99 7.98 -2.05
CA THR A 108 -12.06 9.10 -2.34
C THR A 108 -10.59 8.71 -2.21
N ALA A 109 -10.28 7.67 -1.45
CA ALA A 109 -8.94 7.09 -1.34
C ALA A 109 -8.45 6.43 -2.65
N MET A 110 -9.34 6.12 -3.59
CA MET A 110 -8.99 5.59 -4.92
C MET A 110 -8.50 6.67 -5.89
N LYS A 111 -8.65 7.97 -5.57
CA LYS A 111 -8.25 9.09 -6.46
C LYS A 111 -6.85 8.96 -7.06
N PRO A 112 -5.79 8.60 -6.29
CA PRO A 112 -4.45 8.47 -6.84
C PRO A 112 -4.34 7.38 -7.93
N PHE A 113 -5.23 6.39 -7.88
CA PHE A 113 -5.18 5.18 -8.70
C PHE A 113 -6.09 5.20 -9.92
N ARG A 114 -6.61 6.37 -10.30
CA ARG A 114 -7.44 6.51 -11.51
C ARG A 114 -6.74 5.91 -12.74
N ASN A 115 -5.48 6.32 -12.96
CA ASN A 115 -4.64 5.90 -14.10
C ASN A 115 -3.19 5.65 -13.65
N ASN A 116 -2.99 5.36 -12.36
CA ASN A 116 -1.70 4.97 -11.82
C ASN A 116 -1.90 3.67 -11.07
N GLY A 117 -1.11 2.66 -11.40
CA GLY A 117 -1.09 1.42 -10.65
C GLY A 117 -0.44 1.57 -9.29
N TRP A 118 -0.29 0.43 -8.63
CA TRP A 118 0.39 0.35 -7.35
C TRP A 118 1.30 -0.88 -7.36
N GLY A 119 2.57 -0.67 -7.70
CA GLY A 119 3.56 -1.75 -7.82
C GLY A 119 3.87 -2.51 -6.53
N TYR A 120 3.26 -2.13 -5.41
CA TYR A 120 3.33 -2.86 -4.14
C TYR A 120 2.20 -3.88 -3.96
N TYR A 121 1.22 -3.89 -4.87
CA TYR A 121 0.00 -4.68 -4.73
C TYR A 121 0.29 -6.16 -4.53
N GLU A 122 1.08 -6.79 -5.41
CA GLU A 122 1.34 -8.24 -5.39
C GLU A 122 2.03 -8.68 -4.08
N LYS A 123 3.11 -8.00 -3.70
CA LYS A 123 3.83 -8.33 -2.46
C LYS A 123 2.94 -8.17 -1.22
N ILE A 124 2.09 -7.14 -1.19
CA ILE A 124 1.17 -6.93 -0.06
C ILE A 124 0.06 -7.98 -0.05
N HIS A 125 -0.46 -8.38 -1.21
CA HIS A 125 -1.42 -9.46 -1.35
C HIS A 125 -0.87 -10.79 -0.81
N GLU A 126 0.39 -11.10 -1.09
CA GLU A 126 1.05 -12.31 -0.57
C GLU A 126 1.24 -12.31 0.95
N ILE A 127 1.50 -11.13 1.55
CA ILE A 127 1.64 -10.99 3.01
C ILE A 127 0.28 -10.97 3.72
N PHE A 128 -0.70 -10.32 3.10
CA PHE A 128 -2.01 -10.00 3.67
C PHE A 128 -3.08 -10.15 2.59
N PRO A 129 -3.50 -11.38 2.29
CA PRO A 129 -4.66 -11.62 1.45
C PRO A 129 -5.89 -11.25 2.30
N SER A 130 -6.46 -10.06 2.04
CA SER A 130 -7.71 -9.63 2.68
C SER A 130 -8.93 -10.27 2.05
#